data_AF-A0A510LAF4-F1
#
_entry.id   AF-A0A510LAF4-F1
#
_cell.length_a   1.000
_cell.length_b   1.000
_cell.length_c   1.000
_cell.angle_alpha   90.00
_cell.angle_beta   90.00
_cell.angle_gamma   90.00
#
_symmetry.space_group_name_H-M   'P 1'
#
loop_
_entity.id
_entity.type
_entity.pdbx_description
1 polymer ?
#
loop_
_entity_poly.entity_id
_entity_poly.type
_entity_poly.pdbx_seq_one_letter_code
_entity_poly.pdbx_strand_id
1 'polypeptide(L)'
;MKNLKVIMITSMLVISITGMAANFKMFKKKKKDNTSSTQIAPSTKTGNPASVYCEKQGGKSVVVKGSKGEYGVCQLKDGTTIEEWEFYKQHNTPQSLEAEMIGTPNPAAKFCVDKGGKSITVKDKRGNEKGICKFKNGTQIDEWDYYRQNN
;
A
#
# COMPACT_ATOMS: atom_id res chain seq x y z
N MET A 1 1.29 14.97 -61.19
CA MET A 1 1.57 16.39 -61.51
C MET A 1 0.38 16.97 -62.22
N LYS A 2 0.08 18.24 -61.94
CA LYS A 2 -0.86 19.17 -62.60
C LYS A 2 -2.10 19.52 -61.77
N ASN A 3 -1.95 20.68 -61.16
CA ASN A 3 -2.89 21.48 -60.40
C ASN A 3 -4.12 21.85 -61.23
N LEU A 4 -5.30 21.88 -60.61
CA LEU A 4 -6.39 22.71 -61.10
C LEU A 4 -7.14 23.34 -59.90
N LYS A 5 -6.61 24.47 -59.44
CA LYS A 5 -7.30 25.45 -58.59
C LYS A 5 -7.99 26.45 -59.51
N VAL A 6 -9.25 26.23 -59.86
CA VAL A 6 -10.22 27.22 -60.36
C VAL A 6 -11.57 26.50 -60.14
N ILE A 7 -12.58 26.98 -59.41
CA ILE A 7 -13.43 28.14 -59.68
C ILE A 7 -14.21 28.39 -58.38
N MET A 8 -13.94 29.53 -57.75
CA MET A 8 -14.89 30.20 -56.88
C MET A 8 -16.08 30.66 -57.73
N ILE A 9 -17.23 30.84 -57.08
CA ILE A 9 -18.45 31.53 -57.54
C ILE A 9 -19.50 30.57 -58.11
N THR A 10 -20.52 30.23 -57.31
CA THR A 10 -21.93 30.49 -57.66
C THR A 10 -22.82 30.32 -56.44
N SER A 11 -23.53 31.41 -56.13
CA SER A 11 -24.89 31.41 -55.62
C SER A 11 -25.10 31.14 -54.14
N MET A 12 -24.94 32.24 -53.38
CA MET A 12 -25.83 32.54 -52.27
C MET A 12 -27.29 32.41 -52.74
N LEU A 13 -27.97 31.36 -52.32
CA LEU A 13 -29.43 31.30 -52.25
C LEU A 13 -29.83 31.23 -50.78
N VAL A 14 -30.22 32.39 -50.28
CA VAL A 14 -30.96 32.59 -49.05
C VAL A 14 -32.31 31.88 -49.19
N ILE A 15 -32.50 30.82 -48.42
CA ILE A 15 -33.83 30.30 -48.11
C ILE A 15 -34.01 30.41 -46.60
N SER A 16 -34.74 31.46 -46.22
CA SER A 16 -35.31 31.68 -44.91
C SER A 16 -36.22 30.52 -44.54
N ILE A 17 -35.92 29.85 -43.44
CA ILE A 17 -36.89 29.01 -42.73
C ILE A 17 -37.03 29.56 -41.31
N THR A 18 -38.24 30.05 -41.08
CA THR A 18 -38.84 30.50 -39.82
C THR A 18 -38.68 29.44 -38.73
N GLY A 19 -38.40 29.88 -37.51
CA GLY A 19 -37.83 29.06 -36.47
C GLY A 19 -38.69 27.96 -35.85
N MET A 20 -37.98 27.00 -35.25
CA MET A 20 -38.36 26.38 -33.99
C MET A 20 -37.29 26.76 -32.95
N ALA A 21 -37.70 27.43 -31.88
CA ALA A 21 -36.85 27.65 -30.72
C ALA A 21 -36.65 26.31 -29.99
N ALA A 22 -35.53 25.63 -30.25
CA ALA A 22 -35.04 24.54 -29.42
C ALA A 22 -33.81 25.05 -28.64
N ASN A 23 -33.96 25.16 -27.32
CA ASN A 23 -32.86 25.42 -26.40
C ASN A 23 -31.87 24.24 -26.40
N PHE A 24 -30.94 24.19 -27.36
CA PHE A 24 -29.84 23.24 -27.33
C PHE A 24 -28.61 23.90 -26.72
N LYS A 25 -28.48 23.78 -25.39
CA LYS A 25 -27.21 24.02 -24.71
C LYS A 25 -26.13 23.15 -25.39
N MET A 26 -25.17 23.81 -26.02
CA MET A 26 -23.76 23.47 -26.10
C MET A 26 -23.39 22.06 -25.60
N PHE A 27 -23.26 21.10 -26.52
CA PHE A 27 -22.38 19.95 -26.30
C PHE A 27 -21.22 20.04 -27.29
N LYS A 28 -20.26 20.91 -26.97
CA LYS A 28 -18.88 20.73 -27.40
C LYS A 28 -18.50 19.31 -27.00
N LYS A 29 -18.37 18.41 -27.97
CA LYS A 29 -17.70 17.12 -27.80
C LYS A 29 -16.23 17.43 -27.46
N LYS A 30 -15.98 17.70 -26.18
CA LYS A 30 -14.62 17.73 -25.63
C LYS A 30 -14.05 16.33 -25.86
N LYS A 31 -12.99 16.25 -26.66
CA LYS A 31 -11.99 15.20 -26.57
C LYS A 31 -11.75 14.93 -25.08
N LYS A 32 -12.01 13.71 -24.63
CA LYS A 32 -11.43 13.19 -23.39
C LYS A 32 -9.95 12.94 -23.71
N ASP A 33 -9.18 14.01 -23.69
CA ASP A 33 -7.76 13.88 -23.39
C ASP A 33 -7.74 13.43 -21.92
N ASN A 34 -7.53 12.14 -21.68
CA ASN A 34 -7.29 11.61 -20.33
C ASN A 34 -5.90 12.06 -19.88
N THR A 35 -5.77 13.37 -19.71
CA THR A 35 -4.78 13.99 -18.83
C THR A 35 -5.33 13.80 -17.43
N SER A 36 -5.07 12.64 -16.83
CA SER A 36 -5.38 12.40 -15.42
C SER A 36 -4.32 13.09 -14.58
N SER A 37 -4.60 14.35 -14.24
CA SER A 37 -3.94 15.06 -13.16
C SER A 37 -5.01 15.73 -12.29
N THR A 38 -4.97 15.40 -11.00
CA THR A 38 -5.61 16.07 -9.85
C THR A 38 -7.12 15.77 -9.72
N GLN A 39 -7.66 15.28 -8.60
CA GLN A 39 -7.52 15.87 -7.27
C GLN A 39 -7.65 14.87 -6.10
N ILE A 40 -6.88 15.22 -5.08
CA ILE A 40 -6.96 14.92 -3.66
C ILE A 40 -8.42 14.82 -3.17
N ALA A 41 -8.81 13.63 -2.71
CA ALA A 41 -9.76 13.52 -1.62
C ALA A 41 -8.92 13.18 -0.38
N PRO A 42 -8.93 13.99 0.69
CA PRO A 42 -8.39 13.57 1.97
C PRO A 42 -9.39 12.62 2.60
N SER A 43 -9.47 11.40 2.06
CA SER A 43 -10.11 10.31 2.79
C SER A 43 -9.09 9.83 3.80
N THR A 44 -9.31 10.21 5.05
CA THR A 44 -8.76 9.55 6.24
C THR A 44 -9.12 8.06 6.19
N LYS A 45 -8.32 7.29 5.47
CA LYS A 45 -8.31 5.84 5.39
C LYS A 45 -6.85 5.46 5.19
N THR A 46 -6.32 4.60 6.04
CA THR A 46 -5.01 3.97 5.89
C THR A 46 -4.74 3.69 4.42
N GLY A 47 -3.88 4.49 3.78
CA GLY A 47 -3.56 4.33 2.36
C GLY A 47 -2.99 2.94 2.10
N ASN A 48 -3.01 2.49 0.84
CA ASN A 48 -2.31 1.25 0.48
C ASN A 48 -0.86 1.34 1.01
N PRO A 49 -0.43 0.45 1.93
CA PRO A 49 0.91 0.53 2.53
C PRO A 49 2.02 0.55 1.49
N ALA A 50 1.84 -0.18 0.39
CA ALA A 50 2.80 -0.23 -0.71
C ALA A 50 2.88 1.11 -1.46
N SER A 51 1.75 1.75 -1.74
CA SER A 51 1.71 3.05 -2.42
C SER A 51 2.23 4.17 -1.50
N VAL A 52 1.88 4.14 -0.21
CA VAL A 52 2.44 5.07 0.80
C VAL A 52 3.95 4.90 0.91
N TYR A 53 4.43 3.65 0.88
CA TYR A 53 5.87 3.37 0.91
C TYR A 53 6.56 3.89 -0.36
N CYS A 54 5.97 3.68 -1.54
CA CYS A 54 6.48 4.25 -2.79
C CYS A 54 6.66 5.77 -2.71
N GLU A 55 5.64 6.49 -2.23
CA GLU A 55 5.68 7.95 -2.04
C GLU A 55 6.74 8.36 -1.02
N LYS A 56 6.90 7.61 0.08
CA LYS A 56 7.96 7.84 1.08
C LYS A 56 9.37 7.70 0.50
N GLN A 57 9.57 6.78 -0.45
CA GLN A 57 10.83 6.63 -1.17
C GLN A 57 11.03 7.71 -2.25
N GLY A 58 10.10 8.67 -2.35
CA GLY A 58 10.14 9.75 -3.33
C GLY A 58 9.73 9.31 -4.74
N GLY A 59 9.13 8.13 -4.87
CA GLY A 59 8.54 7.62 -6.10
C GLY A 59 7.09 8.08 -6.28
N LYS A 60 6.53 7.76 -7.45
CA LYS A 60 5.13 8.01 -7.78
C LYS A 60 4.38 6.69 -7.94
N SER A 61 3.29 6.53 -7.21
CA SER A 61 2.36 5.42 -7.38
C SER A 61 1.56 5.54 -8.67
N VAL A 62 1.57 4.50 -9.50
CA VAL A 62 0.85 4.45 -10.77
C VAL A 62 0.12 3.11 -10.90
N VAL A 63 -1.18 3.14 -11.22
CA VAL A 63 -1.94 1.94 -11.55
C VAL A 63 -1.77 1.61 -13.03
N VAL A 64 -1.35 0.38 -13.32
CA VAL A 64 -1.12 -0.15 -14.66
C VAL A 64 -2.11 -1.28 -14.95
N LYS A 65 -2.64 -1.31 -16.17
CA LYS A 65 -3.50 -2.39 -16.67
C LYS A 65 -2.66 -3.54 -17.22
N GLY A 66 -2.78 -4.71 -16.61
CA GLY A 66 -2.18 -5.95 -17.08
C GLY A 66 -3.22 -6.91 -17.65
N SER A 67 -2.74 -8.01 -18.24
CA SER A 67 -3.59 -9.09 -18.77
C SER A 67 -4.42 -9.80 -17.68
N LYS A 68 -4.00 -9.71 -16.42
CA LYS A 68 -4.65 -10.31 -15.24
C LYS A 68 -5.42 -9.30 -14.37
N GLY A 69 -5.55 -8.05 -14.81
CA GLY A 69 -6.17 -6.97 -14.04
C GLY A 69 -5.23 -5.79 -13.82
N GLU A 70 -5.67 -4.86 -12.97
CA GLU A 70 -4.89 -3.68 -12.60
C GLU A 70 -3.93 -3.98 -11.45
N TYR A 71 -2.72 -3.42 -11.51
CA TYR A 71 -1.69 -3.53 -10.48
C TYR A 71 -0.96 -2.20 -10.28
N GLY A 72 -0.37 -2.00 -9.10
CA GLY A 72 0.38 -0.78 -8.77
C GLY A 72 1.86 -0.91 -9.13
N VAL A 73 2.44 0.13 -9.73
CA VAL A 73 3.89 0.28 -9.91
C VAL A 73 4.37 1.56 -9.24
N CYS A 74 5.53 1.48 -8.60
CA CYS A 74 6.28 2.61 -8.10
C CYS A 74 7.26 3.09 -9.16
N GLN A 75 7.09 4.34 -9.61
CA GLN A 75 8.02 5.00 -10.51
C GLN A 75 9.00 5.86 -9.70
N LEU A 76 10.26 5.45 -9.65
CA LEU A 76 11.34 6.15 -8.94
C LEU A 76 11.92 7.30 -9.79
N LYS A 77 12.66 8.21 -9.14
CA LYS A 77 13.22 9.42 -9.78
C LYS A 77 14.31 9.13 -10.83
N ASP A 78 14.98 7.99 -10.69
CA ASP A 78 15.96 7.47 -11.65
C ASP A 78 15.30 6.87 -12.90
N GLY A 79 13.96 6.84 -12.95
CA GLY A 79 13.18 6.23 -14.03
C GLY A 79 12.90 4.75 -13.84
N THR A 80 13.41 4.13 -12.77
CA THR A 80 13.16 2.73 -12.45
C THR A 80 11.69 2.54 -12.08
N THR A 81 11.05 1.52 -12.67
CA THR A 81 9.69 1.11 -12.31
C THR A 81 9.69 -0.26 -11.68
N ILE A 82 9.15 -0.36 -10.47
CA ILE A 82 9.06 -1.61 -9.70
C ILE A 82 7.61 -1.81 -9.22
N GLU A 83 7.13 -3.04 -9.13
CA GLU A 83 5.79 -3.31 -8.59
C GLU A 83 5.73 -2.90 -7.10
N GLU A 84 4.67 -2.20 -6.69
CA GLU A 84 4.65 -1.54 -5.37
C GLU A 84 4.70 -2.54 -4.22
N TRP A 85 4.00 -3.67 -4.31
CA TRP A 85 4.00 -4.68 -3.25
C TRP A 85 5.31 -5.44 -3.18
N GLU A 86 5.93 -5.73 -4.31
CA GLU A 86 7.28 -6.30 -4.39
C GLU A 86 8.28 -5.36 -3.72
N PHE A 87 8.27 -4.08 -4.09
CA PHE A 87 9.15 -3.08 -3.49
C PHE A 87 8.93 -2.95 -1.98
N TYR A 88 7.66 -2.89 -1.56
CA TYR A 88 7.28 -2.87 -0.15
C TYR A 88 7.80 -4.10 0.60
N LYS A 89 7.58 -5.32 0.10
CA LYS A 89 7.99 -6.56 0.77
C LYS A 89 9.51 -6.73 0.85
N GLN A 90 10.25 -6.32 -0.18
CA GLN A 90 11.72 -6.37 -0.17
C GLN A 90 12.31 -5.50 0.95
N HIS A 91 11.66 -4.38 1.28
CA HIS A 91 12.17 -3.41 2.25
C HIS A 91 11.42 -3.43 3.59
N ASN A 92 10.29 -4.13 3.65
CA ASN A 92 9.48 -4.35 4.84
C ASN A 92 9.29 -5.87 5.02
N THR A 93 10.41 -6.61 4.94
CA THR A 93 10.39 -8.05 5.22
C THR A 93 9.96 -8.30 6.66
N PRO A 94 9.30 -9.45 6.92
CA PRO A 94 8.92 -9.87 8.26
C PRO A 94 10.04 -9.88 9.29
N GLN A 95 11.32 -9.87 8.92
CA GLN A 95 12.40 -9.71 9.90
C GLN A 95 12.37 -8.38 10.67
N SER A 96 11.69 -7.34 10.14
CA SER A 96 11.42 -6.10 10.88
C SER A 96 10.11 -6.16 11.68
N LEU A 97 9.15 -6.98 11.25
CA LEU A 97 7.95 -7.32 12.02
C LEU A 97 8.22 -8.38 13.08
N GLU A 98 9.29 -9.18 13.00
CA GLU A 98 9.77 -10.06 14.08
C GLU A 98 10.47 -9.27 15.18
N ALA A 99 10.87 -8.02 14.91
CA ALA A 99 11.29 -7.08 15.94
C ALA A 99 10.12 -6.35 16.61
N GLU A 100 9.02 -6.08 15.88
CA GLU A 100 7.82 -5.42 16.45
C GLU A 100 6.71 -6.38 16.92
N MET A 101 6.75 -7.65 16.50
CA MET A 101 5.92 -8.75 17.00
C MET A 101 6.61 -9.48 18.16
N ILE A 102 7.45 -8.76 18.91
CA ILE A 102 7.53 -9.00 20.35
C ILE A 102 6.22 -8.44 20.91
N GLY A 103 5.16 -9.27 20.83
CA GLY A 103 3.96 -9.06 21.64
C GLY A 103 4.39 -8.77 23.08
N THR A 104 3.62 -7.94 23.80
CA THR A 104 3.89 -7.50 25.18
C THR A 104 4.69 -8.56 25.92
N PRO A 105 5.93 -8.26 26.37
CA PRO A 105 6.82 -9.27 26.93
C PRO A 105 6.04 -10.11 27.94
N ASN A 106 6.09 -11.44 27.80
CA ASN A 106 5.49 -12.33 28.79
C ASN A 106 5.97 -11.88 30.17
N PRO A 107 5.08 -11.40 31.07
CA PRO A 107 5.49 -10.78 32.32
C PRO A 107 6.30 -11.75 33.19
N ALA A 108 5.99 -13.05 33.12
CA ALA A 108 6.72 -14.09 33.83
C ALA A 108 8.13 -14.32 33.24
N ALA A 109 8.26 -14.35 31.92
CA ALA A 109 9.57 -14.46 31.26
C ALA A 109 10.43 -13.23 31.52
N LYS A 110 9.84 -12.02 31.45
CA LYS A 110 10.52 -10.77 31.80
C LYS A 110 10.99 -10.79 33.24
N PHE A 111 10.12 -11.17 34.18
CA PHE A 111 10.46 -11.28 35.59
C PHE A 111 11.60 -12.28 35.83
N CYS A 112 11.59 -13.43 35.15
CA CYS A 112 12.69 -14.40 35.20
C CYS A 112 14.04 -13.76 34.81
N VAL A 113 14.07 -13.07 33.66
CA VAL A 113 15.29 -12.42 33.16
C VAL A 113 15.74 -11.28 34.09
N ASP A 114 14.81 -10.47 34.58
CA ASP A 114 15.07 -9.38 35.51
C ASP A 114 15.65 -9.88 36.85
N LYS A 115 15.32 -11.12 37.25
CA LYS A 115 15.88 -11.81 38.44
C LYS A 115 17.17 -12.58 38.16
N GLY A 116 17.76 -12.42 36.97
CA GLY A 116 19.03 -13.04 36.59
C GLY A 116 18.92 -14.50 36.14
N GLY A 117 17.70 -14.97 35.85
CA GLY A 117 17.45 -16.26 35.22
C GLY A 117 17.44 -16.18 33.70
N LYS A 118 17.35 -17.34 33.05
CA LYS A 118 17.10 -17.48 31.61
C LYS A 118 15.74 -18.14 31.41
N SER A 119 14.85 -17.47 30.68
CA SER A 119 13.58 -18.02 30.22
C SER A 119 13.83 -19.07 29.14
N ILE A 120 13.26 -20.27 29.30
CA ILE A 120 13.29 -21.34 28.30
C ILE A 120 11.91 -21.97 28.15
N THR A 121 11.49 -22.24 26.92
CA THR A 121 10.26 -22.99 26.65
C THR A 121 10.55 -24.49 26.64
N VAL A 122 9.76 -25.25 27.39
CA VAL A 122 9.86 -26.71 27.47
C VAL A 122 8.52 -27.33 27.08
N LYS A 123 8.55 -28.41 26.31
CA LYS A 123 7.36 -29.21 25.97
C LYS A 123 7.20 -30.37 26.93
N ASP A 124 5.97 -30.62 27.38
CA ASP A 124 5.63 -31.83 28.12
C ASP A 124 5.44 -33.05 27.19
N LYS A 125 5.18 -34.23 27.78
CA LYS A 125 4.95 -35.49 27.04
C LYS A 125 3.72 -35.44 26.12
N ARG A 126 2.82 -34.48 26.31
CA ARG A 126 1.59 -34.27 25.53
C ARG A 126 1.77 -33.16 24.49
N GLY A 127 2.96 -32.54 24.43
CA GLY A 127 3.29 -31.45 23.52
C GLY A 127 2.89 -30.06 24.02
N ASN A 128 2.40 -29.92 25.26
CA ASN A 128 2.08 -28.61 25.82
C ASN A 128 3.37 -27.85 26.16
N GLU A 129 3.45 -26.59 25.76
CA GLU A 129 4.58 -25.71 26.05
C GLU A 129 4.40 -24.99 27.38
N LYS A 130 5.47 -24.91 28.17
CA LYS A 130 5.55 -24.09 29.38
C LYS A 130 6.89 -23.38 29.49
N GLY A 131 6.89 -22.20 30.12
CA GLY A 131 8.10 -21.43 30.39
C GLY A 131 8.77 -21.88 31.69
N ILE A 132 10.07 -22.13 31.66
CA ILE A 132 10.89 -22.45 32.83
C ILE A 132 11.95 -21.37 32.99
N CYS A 133 12.05 -20.82 34.20
CA CYS A 133 13.14 -19.94 34.60
C CYS A 133 14.33 -20.77 35.08
N LYS A 134 15.45 -20.69 34.37
CA LYS A 134 16.70 -21.42 34.69
C LYS A 134 17.78 -20.46 35.19
N PHE A 135 18.28 -20.70 36.39
CA PHE A 135 19.35 -19.91 36.99
C PHE A 135 20.74 -20.51 36.71
N LYS A 136 21.80 -19.71 36.89
CA LYS A 136 23.20 -20.12 36.65
C LYS A 136 23.65 -21.27 37.57
N ASN A 137 23.09 -21.35 38.78
CA ASN A 137 23.34 -22.43 39.73
C ASN A 137 22.62 -23.75 39.36
N GLY A 138 21.86 -23.78 38.25
CA GLY A 138 21.12 -24.94 37.78
C GLY A 138 19.68 -25.04 38.31
N THR A 139 19.28 -24.19 39.27
CA THR A 139 17.89 -24.14 39.76
C THR A 139 16.93 -23.84 38.62
N GLN A 140 15.80 -24.56 38.59
CA GLN A 140 14.74 -24.39 37.61
C GLN A 140 13.40 -24.28 38.31
N ILE A 141 12.57 -23.34 37.87
CA ILE A 141 11.23 -23.10 38.40
C ILE A 141 10.30 -22.71 37.24
N ASP A 142 9.03 -23.06 37.31
CA ASP A 142 8.03 -22.57 36.34
C ASP A 142 7.96 -21.04 36.40
N GLU A 143 7.98 -20.37 35.24
CA GLU A 143 8.06 -18.91 35.17
C GLU A 143 6.85 -18.25 35.83
N TRP A 144 5.66 -18.80 35.63
CA TRP A 144 4.43 -18.23 36.16
C TRP A 144 4.29 -18.48 37.66
N ASP A 145 4.75 -19.64 38.13
CA ASP A 145 4.85 -19.90 39.57
C ASP A 145 5.83 -18.96 40.23
N TYR A 146 6.98 -18.71 39.60
CA TYR A 146 7.96 -17.76 40.13
C TYR A 146 7.42 -16.33 40.16
N TYR A 147 6.76 -15.90 39.08
CA TYR A 147 6.14 -14.58 39.00
C TYR A 147 5.08 -14.36 40.09
N ARG A 148 4.16 -15.31 40.28
CA ARG A 148 3.07 -15.21 41.28
C ARG A 148 3.53 -15.30 42.72
N GLN A 149 4.64 -15.98 42.99
CA GLN A 149 5.22 -16.05 44.35
C GLN A 149 5.90 -14.73 44.76
N ASN A 150 6.12 -13.82 43.81
CA ASN A 150 6.94 -12.63 44.01
C ASN A 150 6.26 -11.31 43.60
N ASN A 151 4.96 -11.33 43.28
CA ASN A 151 4.11 -10.16 43.01
C ASN A 151 2.73 -10.40 43.63
#